data_AF-A0A381Q3I0-F1
#
_entry.id   AF-A0A381Q3I0-F1
#
_cell.length_a   1.000
_cell.length_b   1.000
_cell.length_c   1.000
_cell.angle_alpha   90.00
_cell.angle_beta   90.00
_cell.angle_gamma   90.00
#
_symmetry.space_group_name_H-M   'P 1'
#
loop_
_entity.id
_entity.type
_entity.pdbx_description
1 polymer ?
#
loop_
_entity_poly.entity_id
_entity_poly.type
_entity_poly.pdbx_seq_one_letter_code
_entity_poly.pdbx_strand_id
1 'polypeptide(L)' 'MVANLNSKEGRWFAEYHNVSKVTLLFFKPDGTKISSLNGEQEVDFLRRVFDRVFMLK' A
#
# COMPACT_ATOMS: atom_id res chain seq x y z
N MET A 1 -9.81 0.25 -0.84
CA MET A 1 -10.08 1.35 0.12
C MET A 1 -9.07 2.45 -0.14
N VAL A 2 -9.49 3.72 -0.24
CA VAL A 2 -8.58 4.87 -0.37
C VAL A 2 -8.67 5.67 0.92
N ALA A 3 -7.55 5.85 1.61
CA ALA A 3 -7.49 6.66 2.83
C ALA A 3 -7.18 8.11 2.47
N ASN A 4 -8.09 9.04 2.79
CA ASN A 4 -7.84 10.47 2.62
C ASN A 4 -7.01 10.98 3.81
N LEU A 5 -5.74 11.30 3.57
CA LEU A 5 -4.80 11.78 4.59
C LEU A 5 -5.19 13.14 5.21
N ASN A 6 -6.16 13.85 4.64
CA ASN A 6 -6.69 15.08 5.22
C ASN A 6 -7.72 14.83 6.33
N SER A 7 -8.27 13.62 6.45
CA SER A 7 -9.13 13.24 7.58
C SER A 7 -8.31 12.76 8.78
N LYS A 8 -8.91 12.78 9.97
CA LYS A 8 -8.28 12.29 11.20
C LYS A 8 -7.93 10.80 11.09
N GLU A 9 -8.85 10.04 10.50
CA GLU A 9 -8.74 8.60 10.28
C GLU A 9 -7.64 8.28 9.27
N GLY A 10 -7.54 9.06 8.18
CA GLY A 10 -6.47 8.90 7.20
C GLY A 10 -5.08 9.22 7.76
N ARG A 11 -4.95 10.26 8.60
CA ARG A 11 -3.70 10.55 9.31
C ARG A 11 -3.31 9.41 10.26
N TRP A 12 -4.26 8.96 11.07
CA TRP A 12 -4.02 7.84 12.00
C TRP A 12 -3.61 6.57 11.26
N PHE A 13 -4.29 6.25 10.16
CA PHE A 13 -3.96 5.11 9.31
C PHE A 13 -2.55 5.22 8.69
N ALA A 14 -2.16 6.41 8.26
CA ALA A 14 -0.81 6.65 7.75
C ALA A 14 0.26 6.54 8.83
N GLU A 15 0.04 7.10 10.02
CA GLU A 15 0.96 6.99 11.16
C GLU A 15 1.11 5.52 11.60
N TYR A 16 -0.02 4.82 11.77
CA TYR A 16 -0.03 3.41 12.17
C TYR A 16 0.76 2.51 11.21
N HIS A 17 0.73 2.82 9.92
CA HIS A 17 1.46 2.08 8.89
C HIS A 17 2.81 2.70 8.48
N ASN A 18 3.26 3.76 9.17
CA ASN A 18 4.49 4.51 8.90
C ASN A 18 4.60 5.02 7.44
N VAL A 19 3.51 5.61 6.94
CA VAL A 19 3.35 6.10 5.57
C VAL A 19 3.51 7.62 5.54
N SER A 20 4.54 8.12 4.85
CA SER A 20 4.80 9.57 4.69
C SER A 20 4.72 10.07 3.24
N LYS A 21 4.45 9.18 2.29
CA LYS A 21 4.34 9.44 0.84
C LYS A 21 3.24 8.59 0.22
N VAL A 22 2.93 8.79 -1.07
CA VAL A 22 2.06 7.87 -1.83
C VAL A 22 2.55 6.44 -1.63
N THR A 23 1.71 5.63 -1.00
CA THR A 23 2.06 4.28 -0.57
C THR A 23 0.91 3.32 -0.86
N LEU A 24 1.22 2.22 -1.53
CA LEU A 24 0.29 1.11 -1.72
C LEU A 24 0.47 0.11 -0.59
N LEU A 25 -0.62 -0.21 0.11
CA LEU A 25 -0.65 -1.20 1.17
C LEU A 25 -1.46 -2.41 0.72
N PHE A 26 -0.92 -3.60 0.94
CA PHE A 26 -1.54 -4.87 0.59
C PHE A 26 -1.94 -5.60 1.85
N PHE A 27 -3.19 -6.06 1.90
CA PHE A 27 -3.75 -6.77 3.05
C PHE A 27 -4.36 -8.09 2.60
N LYS A 28 -4.31 -9.09 3.47
CA LYS A 28 -5.13 -10.31 3.34
C LYS A 28 -6.61 -9.97 3.59
N PRO A 29 -7.54 -10.85 3.19
CA PRO A 29 -8.96 -10.70 3.53
C PRO A 29 -9.25 -10.56 5.03
N ASP A 30 -8.38 -11.12 5.89
CA ASP A 30 -8.47 -11.04 7.35
C ASP A 30 -7.94 -9.72 7.94
N GLY A 31 -7.44 -8.80 7.11
CA GLY A 31 -6.90 -7.50 7.54
C GLY A 31 -5.40 -7.50 7.86
N THR A 32 -4.71 -8.64 7.79
CA THR A 32 -3.26 -8.72 8.02
C THR A 32 -2.49 -8.03 6.90
N LYS A 33 -1.57 -7.12 7.23
CA LYS A 33 -0.68 -6.47 6.24
C LYS A 33 0.29 -7.48 5.64
N ILE A 34 0.30 -7.59 4.31
CA ILE A 34 1.21 -8.46 3.55
C ILE A 34 2.46 -7.68 3.14
N SER A 35 2.29 -6.47 2.60
CA SER A 35 3.38 -5.67 2.05
C SER A 35 3.00 -4.20 1.93
N SER A 36 4.00 -3.36 1.69
CA SER A 36 3.86 -1.92 1.43
C SER A 36 4.86 -1.47 0.36
N LEU A 37 4.42 -0.62 -0.57
CA LEU A 37 5.28 0.02 -1.57
C LEU A 37 5.23 1.52 -1.42
N ASN A 38 6.41 2.13 -1.27
CA ASN A 38 6.56 3.57 -1.12
C ASN A 38 7.11 4.18 -2.42
N GLY A 39 6.70 5.40 -2.74
CA GLY A 39 7.28 6.17 -3.86
C GLY A 39 6.39 6.20 -5.11
N GLU A 40 6.94 6.71 -6.20
CA GLU A 40 6.25 6.89 -7.48
C GLU A 40 5.98 5.53 -8.14
N GLN A 41 4.72 5.30 -8.51
CA GLN A 41 4.23 3.98 -8.92
C GLN A 41 4.11 3.90 -10.44
N GLU A 42 5.24 3.82 -11.12
CA GLU A 42 5.24 3.60 -12.57
C GLU A 42 4.70 2.21 -12.94
N VAL A 43 4.04 2.09 -14.09
CA VAL A 43 3.32 0.89 -14.52
C VAL A 43 4.21 -0.36 -14.53
N ASP A 44 5.45 -0.25 -15.01
CA ASP A 44 6.37 -1.39 -15.09
C ASP A 44 6.93 -1.80 -13.72
N PHE A 45 7.08 -0.84 -12.80
CA PHE A 45 7.44 -1.13 -11.42
C PHE A 45 6.30 -1.89 -10.72
N LEU A 46 5.06 -1.43 -10.90
CA LEU A 46 3.87 -2.08 -10.35
C LEU A 46 3.69 -3.52 -10.85
N ARG A 47 3.88 -3.76 -12.15
CA ARG A 47 3.81 -5.12 -12.73
C ARG A 47 4.77 -6.09 -12.04
N ARG A 48 6.05 -5.72 -11.95
CA ARG A 48 7.08 -6.56 -11.30
C ARG A 48 6.76 -6.85 -9.83
N VAL A 49 6.21 -5.86 -9.12
CA VAL A 49 5.84 -6.07 -7.73
C VAL A 49 4.64 -6.99 -7.61
N PHE A 50 3.61 -6.83 -8.45
CA PHE A 50 2.44 -7.70 -8.41
C PHE A 50 2.79 -9.16 -8.73
N ASP A 51 3.64 -9.39 -9.74
CA ASP A 51 4.12 -10.74 -10.06
C ASP A 51 4.82 -11.37 -8.86
N ARG A 52 5.62 -10.59 -8.11
CA ARG A 52 6.33 -11.07 -6.91
C ARG A 52 5.38 -11.31 -5.72
N VAL A 53 4.50 -10.35 -5.41
CA VAL A 53 3.66 -10.35 -4.21
C VAL A 53 2.53 -11.37 -4.33
N PHE A 54 1.95 -11.49 -5.52
CA PHE A 54 0.82 -12.38 -5.78
C PHE A 54 1.24 -13.69 -6.46
N MET A 55 2.54 -13.88 -6.71
CA MET A 55 3.08 -15.06 -7.40
C MET A 55 2.39 -15.33 -8.74
N LEU A 56 2.02 -14.24 -9.44
CA LEU A 56 1.39 -14.31 -10.76
C LEU A 56 2.50 -14.63 -11.76
N LYS A 57 2.50 -15.85 -12.28
CA LYS A 57 3.33 -16.25 -13.42
C LYS A 57 2.51 -16.08 -14.69
#